data_AF-A0A2D6RTW3-F1
#
_entry.id   AF-A0A2D6RTW3-F1
#
_cell.length_a   1.000
_cell.length_b   1.000
_cell.length_c   1.000
_cell.angle_alpha   90.00
_cell.angle_beta   90.00
_cell.angle_gamma   90.00
#
_symmetry.space_group_name_H-M   'P 1'
#
loop_
_entity.id
_entity.type
_entity.pdbx_description
1 polymer ?
#
loop_
_entity_poly.entity_id
_entity_poly.type
_entity_poly.pdbx_seq_one_letter_code
_entity_poly.pdbx_strand_id
1 'polypeptide(L)'
;MIDMKLEPKKSESMLGSDCMPCSDDMPKYPYGLEIHMNNESLEKLGIGPENMPTIGASIQMMAMVKVTSVNLSERAEDGKDKKNLSVGLQITALELMPEKTKSAAQVLYGDQS
;
A
#
# COMPACT_ATOMS: atom_id res chain seq x y z
N MET A 1 8.14 8.84 -3.50
CA MET A 1 7.46 7.63 -2.99
C MET A 1 8.01 6.42 -3.73
N ILE A 2 8.11 5.26 -3.09
CA ILE A 2 8.57 4.01 -3.72
C ILE A 2 7.32 3.23 -4.13
N ASP A 3 7.30 2.72 -5.36
CA ASP A 3 6.24 1.82 -5.82
C ASP A 3 6.45 0.43 -5.19
N MET A 4 5.43 -0.08 -4.52
CA MET A 4 5.45 -1.36 -3.82
C MET A 4 4.79 -2.49 -4.63
N LYS A 5 4.39 -2.24 -5.88
CA LYS A 5 3.80 -3.26 -6.76
C LYS A 5 4.75 -4.44 -6.92
N LEU A 6 4.22 -5.66 -6.77
CA LEU A 6 4.96 -6.88 -7.02
C LEU A 6 5.18 -7.05 -8.52
N GLU A 7 6.44 -7.27 -8.88
CA GLU A 7 6.77 -7.77 -10.21
C GLU A 7 6.22 -9.19 -10.38
N PRO A 8 5.71 -9.54 -11.58
CA PRO A 8 5.24 -10.88 -11.86
C PRO A 8 6.41 -11.86 -11.71
N LYS A 9 6.40 -12.68 -10.64
CA LYS A 9 7.35 -13.78 -10.51
C LYS A 9 7.05 -14.79 -11.61
N LYS A 10 8.01 -15.01 -12.52
CA LYS A 10 8.01 -16.22 -13.36
C LYS A 10 8.20 -17.43 -12.44
N SER A 11 7.11 -18.06 -12.02
CA SER A 11 7.17 -19.31 -11.25
C SER A 11 7.17 -20.49 -12.22
N GLU A 12 8.32 -21.16 -12.35
CA GLU A 12 8.35 -22.57 -12.71
C GLU A 12 7.64 -23.36 -11.59
N SER A 13 6.55 -24.03 -11.97
CA SER A 13 5.83 -25.12 -11.30
C SER A 13 5.69 -25.10 -9.78
N MET A 14 4.47 -24.82 -9.30
CA MET A 14 3.72 -25.77 -8.45
C MET A 14 2.23 -25.52 -8.65
N LEU A 15 1.55 -26.47 -9.32
CA LEU A 15 0.11 -26.61 -9.30
C LEU A 15 -0.33 -26.91 -7.85
N GLY A 16 -0.85 -25.90 -7.16
CA GLY A 16 -1.80 -26.08 -6.08
C GLY A 16 -3.18 -25.72 -6.62
N SER A 17 -3.89 -26.71 -7.16
CA SER A 17 -5.34 -26.65 -7.34
C SER A 17 -5.98 -26.22 -6.02
N ASP A 18 -6.95 -25.31 -6.08
CA ASP A 18 -7.88 -24.88 -5.00
C ASP A 18 -7.78 -23.42 -4.56
N CYS A 19 -7.19 -22.54 -5.38
CA CYS A 19 -7.56 -21.12 -5.34
C CYS A 19 -8.38 -20.75 -6.58
N MET A 20 -9.59 -20.25 -6.31
CA MET A 20 -10.48 -19.52 -7.21
C MET A 20 -9.67 -18.64 -8.19
N PRO A 21 -10.06 -18.52 -9.47
CA PRO A 21 -9.29 -17.75 -10.44
C PRO A 21 -9.27 -16.28 -10.01
N CYS A 22 -8.25 -15.88 -9.28
CA CYS A 22 -7.89 -14.49 -9.13
C CYS A 22 -7.44 -14.06 -10.51
N SER A 23 -8.24 -13.20 -11.15
CA SER A 23 -7.88 -12.52 -12.38
C SER A 23 -6.45 -11.99 -12.27
N ASP A 24 -5.55 -12.58 -13.06
CA ASP A 24 -4.10 -12.32 -13.01
C ASP A 24 -3.72 -10.90 -13.47
N ASP A 25 -4.70 -10.11 -13.93
CA ASP A 25 -4.50 -8.77 -14.48
C ASP A 25 -4.50 -7.64 -13.45
N MET A 26 -4.83 -7.89 -12.17
CA MET A 26 -4.77 -6.84 -11.15
C MET A 26 -3.34 -6.69 -10.58
N PRO A 27 -2.85 -5.45 -10.39
CA PRO A 27 -1.55 -5.22 -9.76
C PRO A 27 -1.55 -5.83 -8.36
N LYS A 28 -0.66 -6.81 -8.14
CA LYS A 28 -0.49 -7.46 -6.84
C LYS A 28 0.44 -6.61 -5.99
N TYR A 29 0.05 -6.30 -4.76
CA TYR A 29 0.89 -5.62 -3.78
C TYR A 29 1.25 -6.60 -2.63
N PRO A 30 2.33 -6.36 -1.89
CA PRO A 30 2.61 -7.08 -0.65
C PRO A 30 1.43 -7.05 0.31
N TYR A 31 1.27 -8.13 1.07
CA TYR A 31 0.26 -8.19 2.11
C TYR A 31 0.52 -7.13 3.19
N GLY A 32 -0.55 -6.56 3.75
CA GLY A 32 -0.48 -5.58 4.83
C GLY A 32 -0.32 -4.12 4.38
N LEU A 33 -0.48 -3.83 3.09
CA LEU A 33 -0.50 -2.45 2.55
C LEU A 33 -1.93 -1.89 2.37
N GLU A 34 -2.95 -2.73 2.55
CA GLU A 34 -4.36 -2.32 2.51
C GLU A 34 -4.85 -1.99 3.92
N ILE A 35 -5.47 -0.82 4.07
CA ILE A 35 -6.09 -0.38 5.33
C ILE A 35 -7.58 -0.17 5.12
N HIS A 36 -8.39 -0.70 6.03
CA HIS A 36 -9.83 -0.44 6.06
C HIS A 36 -10.14 0.49 7.24
N MET A 37 -10.77 1.62 6.94
CA MET A 37 -11.17 2.60 7.94
C MET A 37 -12.64 2.44 8.26
N ASN A 38 -12.98 2.51 9.55
CA ASN A 38 -14.36 2.55 10.02
C ASN A 38 -14.87 4.01 10.10
N ASN A 39 -16.16 4.17 10.39
CA ASN A 39 -16.79 5.49 10.50
C ASN A 39 -16.07 6.41 11.48
N GLU A 40 -15.67 5.92 12.65
CA GLU A 40 -14.97 6.73 13.67
C GLU A 40 -13.61 7.23 13.19
N SER A 41 -12.88 6.40 12.43
CA SER A 41 -11.57 6.78 11.88
C SER A 41 -11.73 7.80 10.76
N LEU A 42 -12.74 7.64 9.90
CA LEU A 42 -13.07 8.59 8.84
C LEU A 42 -13.49 9.95 9.43
N GLU A 43 -14.32 9.95 10.46
CA GLU A 43 -14.75 11.18 11.15
C GLU A 43 -13.56 11.93 11.77
N LYS A 44 -12.61 11.21 12.41
CA LYS A 44 -11.37 11.81 12.94
C LYS A 44 -10.48 12.43 11.86
N LEU A 45 -10.54 11.91 10.64
CA LEU A 45 -9.86 12.46 9.47
C LEU A 45 -10.64 13.60 8.80
N GLY A 46 -11.84 13.93 9.32
CA GLY A 46 -12.73 14.93 8.72
C GLY A 46 -13.38 14.46 7.42
N ILE A 47 -13.48 13.14 7.20
CA ILE A 47 -14.11 12.55 6.01
C ILE A 47 -15.51 12.05 6.38
N GLY A 48 -16.51 12.73 5.83
CA GLY A 48 -17.91 12.37 5.89
C GLY A 48 -18.47 11.96 4.52
N PRO A 49 -19.80 11.78 4.43
CA PRO A 49 -20.46 11.38 3.18
C PRO A 49 -20.31 12.38 2.03
N GLU A 50 -20.16 13.67 2.34
CA GLU A 50 -20.12 14.78 1.38
C GLU A 50 -18.76 14.98 0.70
N ASN A 51 -17.67 14.59 1.37
CA ASN A 51 -16.29 14.65 0.86
C ASN A 51 -15.66 13.25 0.75
N MET A 52 -16.51 12.22 0.65
CA MET A 52 -16.09 10.84 0.50
C MET A 52 -15.37 10.64 -0.85
N PRO A 53 -14.16 10.06 -0.86
CA PRO A 53 -13.46 9.75 -2.10
C PRO A 53 -14.23 8.76 -2.99
N THR A 54 -14.04 8.87 -4.30
CA THR A 54 -14.55 7.90 -5.26
C THR A 54 -13.66 6.66 -5.32
N ILE A 55 -14.25 5.52 -5.69
CA ILE A 55 -13.51 4.27 -5.90
C ILE A 55 -12.46 4.49 -7.00
N GLY A 56 -11.21 4.09 -6.72
CA GLY A 56 -10.09 4.23 -7.65
C GLY A 56 -9.40 5.61 -7.61
N ALA A 57 -9.88 6.55 -6.79
CA ALA A 57 -9.19 7.82 -6.59
C ALA A 57 -7.81 7.61 -5.93
N SER A 58 -6.81 8.39 -6.38
CA SER A 58 -5.49 8.44 -5.77
C SER A 58 -5.44 9.56 -4.73
N ILE A 59 -4.98 9.24 -3.53
CA ILE A 59 -4.86 10.15 -2.39
C ILE A 59 -3.47 9.97 -1.79
N GLN A 60 -2.81 11.08 -1.45
CA GLN A 60 -1.54 11.01 -0.75
C GLN A 60 -1.80 10.81 0.75
N MET A 61 -1.19 9.78 1.32
CA MET A 61 -1.28 9.49 2.75
C MET A 61 0.04 9.85 3.45
N MET A 62 -0.03 10.56 4.56
CA MET A 62 1.08 10.76 5.50
C MET A 62 0.71 10.17 6.85
N ALA A 63 1.64 9.42 7.46
CA ALA A 63 1.38 8.75 8.72
C ALA A 63 2.59 8.77 9.64
N MET A 64 2.35 8.94 10.94
CA MET A 64 3.29 8.59 12.00
C MET A 64 3.02 7.16 12.43
N VAL A 65 4.06 6.33 12.45
CA VAL A 65 3.97 4.93 12.82
C VAL A 65 4.89 4.60 14.00
N LYS A 66 4.43 3.69 14.86
CA LYS A 66 5.24 3.06 15.91
C LYS A 66 5.60 1.64 15.49
N VAL A 67 6.86 1.26 15.67
CA VAL A 67 7.30 -0.14 15.47
C VAL A 67 6.72 -1.00 16.59
N THR A 68 6.02 -2.07 16.23
CA THR A 68 5.38 -3.01 17.17
C THR A 68 6.09 -4.34 17.26
N SER A 69 6.78 -4.78 16.21
CA SER A 69 7.58 -6.00 16.21
C SER A 69 8.72 -5.92 15.22
N VAL A 70 9.80 -6.62 15.50
CA VAL A 70 10.94 -6.80 14.60
C VAL A 70 11.33 -8.26 14.69
N ASN A 71 11.26 -8.98 13.56
CA ASN A 71 11.64 -10.39 13.50
C ASN A 71 12.81 -10.55 12.54
N LEU A 72 13.88 -11.13 13.07
CA LEU A 72 15.00 -11.63 12.28
C LEU A 72 15.14 -13.10 12.61
N SER A 73 14.89 -13.95 11.62
CA SER A 73 15.13 -15.39 11.75
C SER A 73 15.96 -15.86 10.59
N GLU A 74 16.98 -16.65 10.91
CA GLU A 74 17.77 -17.38 9.95
C GLU A 74 17.27 -18.82 9.99
N ARG A 75 16.65 -19.27 8.90
CA ARG A 75 16.21 -20.66 8.78
C ARG A 75 17.02 -21.31 7.67
N ALA A 76 17.73 -22.38 8.02
CA ALA A 76 18.31 -23.28 7.04
C ALA A 76 17.15 -24.05 6.42
N GLU A 77 16.77 -23.68 5.20
CA GLU A 77 15.76 -24.37 4.42
C GLU A 77 16.43 -24.80 3.11
N ASP A 78 16.54 -26.11 2.89
CA ASP A 78 17.06 -26.69 1.66
C ASP A 78 18.51 -26.27 1.31
N GLY A 79 19.38 -26.20 2.34
CA GLY A 79 20.80 -25.88 2.19
C GLY A 79 21.11 -24.42 1.84
N LYS A 80 20.11 -23.53 1.86
CA LYS A 80 20.27 -22.09 1.67
C LYS A 80 19.88 -21.35 2.95
N ASP A 81 20.77 -20.49 3.43
CA ASP A 81 20.47 -19.59 4.53
C ASP A 81 19.45 -18.54 4.03
N LYS A 82 18.17 -18.75 4.35
CA LYS A 82 17.15 -17.73 4.13
C LYS A 82 17.03 -16.88 5.39
N LYS A 83 17.35 -15.60 5.23
CA LYS A 83 17.09 -14.57 6.24
C LYS A 83 15.68 -14.05 6.04
N ASN A 84 14.81 -14.33 7.00
CA ASN A 84 13.48 -13.72 7.06
C ASN A 84 13.56 -12.47 7.92
N LEU A 85 13.31 -11.32 7.30
CA LEU A 85 13.21 -10.01 7.95
C LEU A 85 11.77 -9.52 7.83
N SER A 86 11.13 -9.24 8.97
CA SER A 86 9.83 -8.56 8.99
C SER A 86 9.77 -7.52 10.10
N VAL A 87 9.01 -6.45 9.85
CA VAL A 87 8.79 -5.36 10.80
C VAL A 87 7.29 -5.10 10.88
N GLY A 88 6.74 -5.11 12.09
CA GLY A 88 5.37 -4.68 12.37
C GLY A 88 5.31 -3.18 12.64
N LEU A 89 4.35 -2.50 12.01
CA LEU A 89 4.13 -1.07 12.14
C LEU A 89 2.67 -0.80 12.55
N GLN A 90 2.48 0.10 13.52
CA GLN A 90 1.17 0.60 13.93
C GLN A 90 1.06 2.08 13.61
N ILE A 91 0.05 2.46 12.83
CA ILE A 91 -0.26 3.88 12.58
C ILE A 91 -0.82 4.50 13.87
N THR A 92 -0.22 5.62 14.29
CA THR A 92 -0.62 6.37 15.49
C THR A 92 -1.16 7.76 15.18
N ALA A 93 -0.77 8.34 14.04
CA ALA A 93 -1.35 9.55 13.48
C ALA A 93 -1.39 9.43 11.96
N LEU A 94 -2.46 9.93 11.33
CA LEU A 94 -2.75 9.74 9.92
C LEU A 94 -3.31 11.04 9.34
N GLU A 95 -2.85 11.41 8.16
CA GLU A 95 -3.33 12.54 7.37
C GLU A 95 -3.52 12.09 5.92
N LEU A 96 -4.63 12.51 5.31
CA LEU A 96 -4.95 12.26 3.91
C LEU A 96 -5.01 13.59 3.18
N MET A 97 -4.16 13.74 2.16
CA MET A 97 -4.13 14.93 1.32
C MET A 97 -4.67 14.59 -0.07
N PRO A 98 -5.60 15.40 -0.61
CA PRO A 98 -5.99 15.25 -2.00
C PRO A 98 -4.76 15.36 -2.89
N GLU A 99 -4.65 14.52 -3.92
CA GLU A 99 -3.59 14.68 -4.90
C GLU A 99 -3.65 16.10 -5.48
N LYS A 100 -2.54 16.83 -5.39
CA LYS A 100 -2.37 18.08 -6.12
C LYS A 100 -2.28 17.76 -7.60
N THR A 101 -3.43 17.67 -8.27
CA THR A 101 -3.47 17.70 -9.73
C THR A 101 -2.97 19.07 -10.18
N LYS A 102 -1.76 19.10 -10.76
CA LYS A 102 -1.29 20.31 -11.45
C LYS A 102 -2.34 20.64 -12.52
N SER A 103 -2.82 21.88 -12.52
CA SER A 103 -3.79 22.28 -13.56
C SER A 103 -3.14 22.13 -14.94
N ALA A 104 -3.94 21.90 -15.98
CA ALA A 104 -3.43 21.81 -17.35
C ALA A 104 -2.56 23.03 -17.73
N ALA A 105 -2.95 24.22 -17.24
CA ALA A 105 -2.15 25.43 -17.42
C ALA A 105 -0.79 25.36 -16.70
N GLN A 106 -0.73 24.81 -15.49
CA GLN A 106 0.51 24.68 -14.71
C GLN A 106 1.46 23.62 -15.31
N VAL A 107 0.91 22.59 -15.96
CA VAL A 107 1.69 21.61 -16.74
C VAL A 107 2.25 22.23 -18.03
N LEU A 108 1.46 23.06 -18.71
CA LEU A 108 1.83 23.64 -20.00
C LEU A 108 2.75 24.86 -19.89
N TYR A 109 2.59 25.69 -18.87
CA TYR A 109 3.25 27.00 -18.78
C TYR A 109 4.28 27.13 -17.65
N GLY A 110 4.38 26.12 -16.77
CA GLY A 110 5.26 26.17 -15.60
C GLY A 110 4.85 27.25 -14.60
N ASP A 111 5.44 27.20 -13.40
CA ASP A 111 5.18 28.15 -12.31
C ASP A 111 5.87 29.48 -12.66
N GLN A 112 5.17 30.35 -13.40
CA GLN A 112 5.66 31.71 -13.67
C GLN A 112 5.55 32.50 -12.36
N SER A 113 6.70 32.64 -11.69
CA SER A 113 6.88 33.51 -10.52
C SER A 113 6.85 34.98 -10.91
#